data_AF-A0A076FB22-F1
#
_entry.id   AF-A0A076FB22-F1
#
_cell.length_a   1.000
_cell.length_b   1.000
_cell.length_c   1.000
_cell.angle_alpha   90.00
_cell.angle_beta   90.00
_cell.angle_gamma   90.00
#
_symmetry.space_group_name_H-M   'P 1'
#
loop_
_entity.id
_entity.type
_entity.pdbx_description
1 polymer ?
#
loop_
_entity_poly.entity_id
_entity_poly.type
_entity_poly.pdbx_seq_one_letter_code
_entity_poly.pdbx_strand_id
1 'polypeptide(L)'
;MSYSFIKPRLKPIFSLFSKIWISVIIFIIVFFGIINIFVKFYTYSLDRHSVQNQAKYDAIYLKINSIKEEIEVATKQRDAALDIYSSNNILKKSMNNLFDLVPDSITLNDVFLDRNLLTIKGTTPTKETYKLLMEAPLKSIFNSSNTTFYQLKNGWLNFVSINKIDTSEGFNE
;
A
#
# COMPACT_ATOMS: atom_id res chain seq x y z
N MET A 1 -45.98 51.53 97.40
CA MET A 1 -45.53 50.43 96.52
C MET A 1 -46.26 50.57 95.20
N SER A 2 -45.56 50.99 94.14
CA SER A 2 -46.15 51.16 92.81
C SER A 2 -45.75 49.96 91.95
N TYR A 3 -46.72 49.09 91.67
CA TYR A 3 -46.58 48.01 90.70
C TYR A 3 -46.90 48.56 89.32
N SER A 4 -45.91 48.54 88.42
CA SER A 4 -46.08 48.91 87.02
C SER A 4 -46.65 47.73 86.22
N PHE A 5 -47.83 47.92 85.62
CA PHE A 5 -48.51 46.97 84.76
C PHE A 5 -48.09 47.18 83.29
N ILE A 6 -46.92 46.67 82.90
CA ILE A 6 -46.54 46.59 81.48
C ILE A 6 -46.89 45.17 80.99
N LYS A 7 -47.83 45.07 80.04
CA LYS A 7 -48.18 43.80 79.40
C LYS A 7 -46.95 43.26 78.64
N PRO A 8 -46.57 41.98 78.81
CA PRO A 8 -45.44 41.39 78.09
C PRO A 8 -45.71 41.37 76.58
N ARG A 9 -44.81 41.97 75.79
CA ARG A 9 -44.80 41.84 74.33
C ARG A 9 -43.97 40.63 73.94
N LEU A 10 -44.54 39.77 73.10
CA LEU A 10 -43.84 38.61 72.53
C LEU A 10 -42.66 39.09 71.68
N LYS A 11 -41.46 38.59 71.98
CA LYS A 11 -40.25 38.89 71.21
C LYS A 11 -40.41 38.31 69.80
N PRO A 12 -40.28 39.12 68.73
CA PRO A 12 -40.35 38.58 67.38
C PRO A 12 -39.19 37.61 67.19
N ILE A 13 -39.50 36.37 66.79
CA ILE A 13 -38.51 35.30 66.60
C ILE A 13 -37.52 35.68 65.48
N PHE A 14 -37.95 36.52 64.53
CA PHE A 14 -37.12 37.08 63.46
C PHE A 14 -37.12 38.61 63.53
N SER A 15 -35.95 39.19 63.82
CA SER A 15 -35.73 40.63 63.68
C SER A 15 -35.64 41.02 62.19
N LEU A 16 -35.88 42.30 61.87
CA LEU A 16 -35.72 42.83 60.50
C LEU A 16 -34.37 42.45 59.87
N PHE A 17 -33.30 42.48 60.68
CA PHE A 17 -31.96 42.07 60.26
C PHE A 17 -31.90 40.58 59.88
N SER A 18 -32.51 39.70 60.69
CA SER A 18 -32.57 38.27 60.39
C SER A 18 -33.31 37.96 59.10
N LYS A 19 -34.39 38.71 58.78
CA LYS A 19 -35.15 38.56 57.53
C LYS A 19 -34.30 38.90 56.30
N ILE A 20 -33.45 39.93 56.39
CA ILE A 20 -32.53 40.32 55.31
C ILE A 20 -31.48 39.23 55.08
N TRP A 21 -30.87 38.71 56.14
CA TRP A 21 -29.87 37.63 56.02
C TRP A 21 -30.45 36.35 55.42
N ILE A 22 -31.66 35.96 55.83
CA ILE A 22 -32.35 34.79 55.26
C ILE A 22 -32.60 34.98 53.75
N SER A 23 -33.01 36.18 53.33
CA SER A 23 -33.20 36.49 51.91
C SER A 23 -31.91 36.39 51.11
N VAL A 24 -30.78 36.86 51.66
CA VAL A 24 -29.47 36.78 51.01
C VAL A 24 -29.00 35.32 50.89
N ILE A 25 -29.19 34.51 51.94
CA ILE A 25 -28.84 33.09 51.92
C ILE A 25 -29.64 32.34 50.85
N ILE A 26 -30.96 32.58 50.77
CA ILE A 26 -31.82 31.98 49.74
C ILE A 26 -31.36 32.41 48.36
N PHE A 27 -31.06 33.70 48.16
CA PHE A 27 -30.57 34.20 46.88
C PHE A 27 -29.27 33.50 46.44
N ILE A 28 -28.32 33.33 47.35
CA ILE A 28 -27.05 32.64 47.07
C ILE A 28 -27.30 31.18 46.67
N ILE A 29 -28.17 30.47 47.39
CA ILE A 29 -28.50 29.06 47.09
C ILE A 29 -29.14 28.94 45.69
N VAL A 30 -30.09 29.81 45.38
CA VAL A 30 -30.75 29.83 44.05
C VAL A 30 -29.74 30.15 42.96
N PHE A 31 -28.86 31.13 43.18
CA PHE A 31 -27.84 31.53 42.23
C PHE A 31 -26.86 30.39 41.91
N PHE A 32 -26.35 29.70 42.93
CA PHE A 32 -25.51 28.52 42.73
C PHE A 32 -26.25 27.37 42.05
N GLY A 33 -27.55 27.18 42.36
CA GLY A 33 -28.40 26.20 41.68
C GLY A 33 -28.53 26.47 40.18
N ILE A 34 -28.77 27.71 39.78
CA ILE A 34 -28.88 28.13 38.38
C ILE A 34 -27.53 27.89 37.65
N ILE A 35 -26.41 28.27 38.25
CA ILE A 35 -25.08 28.05 37.67
C ILE A 35 -24.83 26.55 37.46
N ASN A 36 -25.17 25.70 38.44
CA ASN A 36 -24.96 24.25 38.32
C ASN A 36 -25.77 23.65 37.16
N ILE A 37 -27.02 24.06 37.01
CA ILE A 37 -27.89 23.62 35.90
C ILE A 37 -27.31 24.07 34.56
N PHE A 38 -26.87 25.32 34.47
CA PHE A 38 -26.28 25.87 33.24
C PHE A 38 -25.02 25.10 32.82
N VAL A 39 -24.11 24.84 33.77
CA VAL A 39 -22.89 24.06 33.51
C VAL A 39 -23.24 22.66 33.04
N LYS A 40 -24.15 21.94 33.72
CA LYS A 40 -24.56 20.59 33.33
C LYS A 40 -25.18 20.52 31.94
N PHE A 41 -26.00 21.51 31.59
CA PHE A 41 -26.60 21.58 30.26
C PHE A 41 -25.53 21.79 29.18
N TYR A 42 -24.58 22.70 29.42
CA TYR A 42 -23.49 22.97 28.49
C TYR A 42 -22.54 21.77 28.32
N THR A 43 -22.17 21.09 29.41
CA THR A 43 -21.32 19.89 29.36
C THR A 43 -22.01 18.73 28.64
N TYR A 44 -23.31 18.51 28.88
CA TYR A 44 -24.06 17.45 28.19
C TYR A 44 -24.14 17.67 26.68
N SER A 45 -24.33 18.93 26.26
CA SER A 45 -24.32 19.30 24.84
C SER A 45 -22.94 19.09 24.22
N LEU A 46 -21.88 19.52 24.89
CA LEU A 46 -20.49 19.34 24.45
C LEU A 46 -20.10 17.87 24.31
N ASP A 47 -20.46 17.01 25.27
CA ASP A 47 -20.15 15.58 25.24
C ASP A 47 -20.81 14.87 24.05
N ARG A 48 -22.03 15.27 23.68
CA ARG A 48 -22.69 14.71 22.49
C ARG A 48 -21.97 15.09 21.20
N HIS A 49 -21.52 16.35 21.10
CA HIS A 49 -20.77 16.82 19.94
C HIS A 49 -19.36 16.20 19.88
N SER A 50 -18.69 16.01 21.01
CA SER A 50 -17.36 15.40 21.05
C SER A 50 -17.40 13.94 20.64
N VAL A 51 -18.37 13.16 21.13
CA VAL A 51 -18.54 11.74 20.75
C VAL A 51 -18.88 11.60 19.27
N GLN A 52 -19.77 12.44 18.73
CA GLN A 52 -20.10 12.40 17.31
C GLN A 52 -18.91 12.78 16.43
N ASN A 53 -18.12 13.76 16.84
CA ASN A 53 -16.91 14.15 16.12
C ASN A 53 -15.85 13.06 16.19
N GLN A 54 -15.66 12.42 17.35
CA GLN A 54 -14.75 11.29 17.50
C GLN A 54 -15.13 10.14 16.56
N ALA A 55 -16.42 9.76 16.51
CA ALA A 55 -16.88 8.72 15.59
C ALA A 55 -16.62 9.07 14.11
N LYS A 56 -16.71 10.35 13.73
CA LYS A 56 -16.33 10.81 12.39
C LYS A 56 -14.83 10.70 12.15
N TYR A 57 -14.00 11.09 13.12
CA TYR A 57 -12.55 10.94 13.03
C TYR A 57 -12.15 9.48 12.88
N ASP A 58 -12.74 8.59 13.68
CA ASP A 58 -12.46 7.15 13.61
C ASP A 58 -12.88 6.56 12.25
N ALA A 59 -14.04 6.95 11.73
CA ALA A 59 -14.50 6.51 10.41
C ALA A 59 -13.60 7.02 9.27
N ILE A 60 -13.10 8.25 9.36
CA ILE A 60 -12.14 8.80 8.39
C ILE A 60 -10.80 8.07 8.49
N TYR A 61 -10.34 7.81 9.72
CA TYR A 61 -9.09 7.09 9.96
C TYR A 61 -9.12 5.67 9.37
N LEU A 62 -10.22 4.95 9.55
CA LEU A 62 -10.42 3.63 8.96
C LEU A 62 -10.40 3.68 7.43
N LYS A 63 -11.05 4.69 6.81
CA LYS A 63 -11.00 4.89 5.35
C LYS A 63 -9.59 5.21 4.84
N ILE A 64 -8.82 6.00 5.59
CA ILE A 64 -7.44 6.31 5.23
C ILE A 64 -6.60 5.03 5.23
N ASN A 65 -6.78 4.17 6.24
CA ASN A 65 -6.04 2.91 6.32
C ASN A 65 -6.43 1.95 5.19
N SER A 66 -7.73 1.81 4.87
CA SER A 66 -8.15 0.96 3.75
C SER A 66 -7.59 1.47 2.41
N ILE A 67 -7.61 2.78 2.17
CA ILE A 67 -7.04 3.37 0.96
C ILE A 67 -5.52 3.14 0.89
N LYS A 68 -4.81 3.21 2.02
CA LYS A 68 -3.37 2.91 2.06
C LYS A 68 -3.06 1.47 1.68
N GLU A 69 -3.85 0.50 2.17
CA GLU A 69 -3.71 -0.91 1.80
C GLU A 69 -3.98 -1.11 0.30
N GLU A 70 -5.01 -0.48 -0.25
CA GLU A 70 -5.30 -0.51 -1.69
C GLU A 70 -4.16 0.09 -2.52
N ILE A 71 -3.57 1.21 -2.09
CA ILE A 71 -2.42 1.83 -2.74
C ILE A 71 -1.20 0.91 -2.71
N GLU A 72 -0.95 0.22 -1.59
CA GLU A 72 0.16 -0.72 -1.48
C GLU A 72 0.00 -1.88 -2.48
N VAL A 73 -1.21 -2.46 -2.56
CA VAL A 73 -1.52 -3.53 -3.53
C VAL A 73 -1.36 -3.03 -4.96
N ALA A 74 -1.92 -1.87 -5.30
CA ALA A 74 -1.82 -1.29 -6.64
C ALA A 74 -0.36 -0.97 -7.02
N THR A 75 0.44 -0.51 -6.06
CA THR A 75 1.87 -0.22 -6.28
C THR A 75 2.65 -1.51 -6.56
N LYS A 76 2.44 -2.57 -5.76
CA LYS A 76 3.05 -3.88 -6.00
C LYS A 76 2.70 -4.44 -7.37
N GLN A 77 1.43 -4.33 -7.78
CA GLN A 77 0.99 -4.78 -9.10
C GLN A 77 1.62 -3.97 -10.23
N ARG A 78 1.71 -2.64 -10.07
CA ARG A 78 2.39 -1.76 -11.03
C ARG A 78 3.85 -2.14 -11.20
N ASP A 79 4.56 -2.32 -10.09
CA ASP A 79 6.00 -2.60 -10.11
C ASP A 79 6.27 -3.96 -10.76
N ALA A 80 5.48 -5.00 -10.42
CA ALA A 80 5.55 -6.29 -11.10
C ALA A 80 5.27 -6.18 -12.62
N ALA A 81 4.30 -5.36 -13.03
CA ALA A 81 3.99 -5.12 -14.44
C ALA A 81 5.13 -4.39 -15.17
N LEU A 82 5.76 -3.41 -14.52
CA LEU A 82 6.91 -2.69 -15.05
C LEU A 82 8.13 -3.61 -15.21
N ASP A 83 8.38 -4.50 -14.25
CA ASP A 83 9.48 -5.46 -14.32
C ASP A 83 9.30 -6.45 -15.48
N ILE A 84 8.07 -6.95 -15.67
CA ILE A 84 7.72 -7.80 -16.82
C ILE A 84 7.91 -7.04 -18.14
N TYR A 85 7.41 -5.80 -18.21
CA TYR A 85 7.54 -4.97 -19.41
C TYR A 85 9.01 -4.68 -19.75
N SER A 86 9.80 -4.29 -18.75
CA SER A 86 11.23 -4.01 -18.88
C SER A 86 12.00 -5.25 -19.33
N SER A 87 11.78 -6.38 -18.66
CA SER A 87 12.40 -7.67 -19.00
C SER A 87 12.10 -8.10 -20.43
N ASN A 88 10.82 -7.98 -20.84
CA ASN A 88 10.41 -8.30 -22.22
C ASN A 88 11.06 -7.37 -23.25
N ASN A 89 11.18 -6.07 -22.94
CA ASN A 89 11.81 -5.11 -23.84
C ASN A 89 13.32 -5.36 -23.99
N ILE A 90 14.00 -5.70 -22.89
CA ILE A 90 15.41 -6.11 -22.90
C ILE A 90 15.57 -7.38 -23.74
N LEU A 91 14.77 -8.42 -23.49
CA LEU A 91 14.82 -9.66 -24.26
C LEU A 91 14.61 -9.42 -25.75
N LYS A 92 13.57 -8.65 -26.12
CA LYS A 92 13.29 -8.28 -27.51
C LYS A 92 14.49 -7.58 -28.16
N LYS A 93 15.10 -6.61 -27.49
CA LYS A 93 16.26 -5.89 -27.99
C LYS A 93 17.47 -6.81 -28.16
N SER A 94 17.74 -7.65 -27.17
CA SER A 94 18.83 -8.64 -27.23
C SER A 94 18.63 -9.64 -28.36
N MET A 95 17.40 -10.07 -28.63
CA MET A 95 17.07 -10.95 -29.76
C MET A 95 17.26 -10.27 -31.11
N ASN A 96 16.79 -9.02 -31.26
CA ASN A 96 17.04 -8.25 -32.47
C ASN A 96 18.54 -8.09 -32.72
N ASN A 97 19.30 -7.69 -31.70
CA ASN A 97 20.75 -7.55 -31.82
C ASN A 97 21.41 -8.88 -32.20
N LEU A 98 20.95 -10.01 -31.64
CA LEU A 98 21.49 -11.32 -31.99
C LEU A 98 21.26 -11.62 -33.47
N PHE A 99 20.04 -11.43 -33.97
CA PHE A 99 19.70 -11.71 -35.37
C PHE A 99 20.35 -10.73 -36.35
N ASP A 100 20.55 -9.47 -35.96
CA ASP A 100 21.30 -8.48 -36.75
C ASP A 100 22.78 -8.86 -36.91
N LEU A 101 23.33 -9.63 -35.96
CA LEU A 101 24.73 -10.06 -35.95
C LEU A 101 24.94 -11.42 -36.64
N VAL A 102 23.88 -12.19 -36.91
CA VAL A 102 24.01 -13.48 -37.60
C VAL A 102 24.39 -13.22 -39.06
N PRO A 103 25.62 -13.58 -39.50
CA PRO A 103 26.03 -13.34 -40.88
C PRO A 103 25.29 -14.29 -41.83
N ASP A 104 25.23 -13.94 -43.12
CA ASP A 104 24.67 -14.75 -44.22
C ASP A 104 25.17 -16.21 -44.24
N SER A 105 26.31 -16.48 -43.60
CA SER A 105 26.88 -17.82 -43.43
C SER A 105 26.01 -18.79 -42.63
N ILE A 106 25.04 -18.34 -41.83
CA ILE A 106 24.14 -19.21 -41.06
C ILE A 106 22.71 -18.90 -41.49
N THR A 107 21.97 -19.93 -41.90
CA THR A 107 20.56 -19.78 -42.28
C THR A 107 19.68 -20.27 -41.15
N LEU A 108 18.77 -19.42 -40.67
CA LEU A 108 17.75 -19.80 -39.70
C LEU A 108 16.50 -20.29 -40.44
N ASN A 109 16.07 -21.51 -40.11
CA ASN A 109 14.88 -22.12 -40.69
C ASN A 109 13.66 -21.89 -39.80
N ASP A 110 13.82 -22.09 -38.49
CA ASP A 110 12.76 -21.88 -37.52
C ASP A 110 13.31 -21.23 -36.25
N VAL A 111 12.52 -20.30 -35.69
CA VAL A 111 12.80 -19.68 -34.39
C VAL A 111 11.53 -19.74 -33.56
N PHE A 112 11.60 -20.44 -32.43
CA PHE A 112 10.50 -20.55 -31.47
C PHE A 112 10.95 -19.95 -30.14
N LEU A 113 10.28 -18.87 -29.75
CA LEU A 113 10.45 -18.24 -28.44
C LEU A 113 9.24 -18.54 -27.56
N ASP A 114 9.50 -19.09 -26.39
CA ASP A 114 8.56 -19.23 -25.28
C ASP A 114 9.12 -18.42 -24.08
N ARG A 115 8.37 -18.31 -22.98
CA ARG A 115 8.69 -17.45 -21.83
C ARG A 115 10.15 -17.53 -21.38
N ASN A 116 10.67 -18.75 -21.20
CA ASN A 116 12.02 -18.99 -20.69
C ASN A 116 12.84 -19.89 -21.62
N LEU A 117 12.39 -20.12 -22.86
CA LEU A 117 12.97 -21.08 -23.78
C LEU A 117 13.06 -20.48 -25.19
N LEU A 118 14.25 -20.55 -25.78
CA LEU A 118 14.46 -20.22 -27.18
C LEU A 118 14.98 -21.46 -27.93
N THR A 119 14.19 -21.91 -28.89
CA THR A 119 14.59 -23.00 -29.80
C THR A 119 14.85 -22.43 -31.19
N ILE A 120 16.08 -22.59 -31.67
CA ILE A 120 16.50 -22.15 -33.00
C ILE A 120 16.89 -23.38 -33.82
N LYS A 121 16.34 -23.48 -35.02
CA LYS A 121 16.72 -24.50 -36.02
C LYS A 121 17.26 -23.81 -37.25
N GLY A 122 18.34 -24.34 -37.80
CA GLY A 122 18.96 -23.75 -38.96
C GLY A 122 20.02 -24.63 -39.58
N THR A 123 20.73 -24.06 -40.54
CA THR A 123 21.90 -24.67 -41.19
C THR A 123 23.14 -23.80 -41.01
N THR A 124 24.29 -24.46 -40.85
CA THR A 124 25.60 -23.82 -40.71
C THR A 124 26.67 -24.61 -41.48
N PRO A 125 27.68 -23.96 -42.08
CA PRO A 125 28.78 -24.64 -42.78
C PRO A 125 29.60 -25.53 -41.85
N THR A 126 29.91 -25.08 -40.64
CA THR A 126 30.75 -25.80 -39.67
C THR A 126 30.28 -25.58 -38.23
N LYS A 127 30.70 -26.47 -37.31
CA LYS A 127 30.39 -26.30 -35.88
C LYS A 127 31.10 -25.06 -35.31
N GLU A 128 32.31 -24.78 -35.80
CA GLU A 128 33.14 -23.66 -35.39
C GLU A 128 32.49 -22.33 -35.79
N THR A 129 31.95 -22.24 -37.01
CA THR A 129 31.18 -21.07 -37.48
C THR A 129 29.98 -20.80 -36.58
N TYR A 130 29.22 -21.84 -36.20
CA TYR A 130 28.11 -21.68 -35.26
C TYR A 130 28.59 -21.23 -33.87
N LYS A 131 29.65 -21.86 -33.35
CA LYS A 131 30.17 -21.55 -32.01
C LYS A 131 30.60 -20.08 -31.87
N LEU A 132 31.24 -19.54 -32.91
CA LEU A 132 31.71 -18.16 -32.91
C LEU A 132 30.56 -17.16 -33.06
N LEU A 133 29.62 -17.43 -33.96
CA LEU A 133 28.63 -16.44 -34.40
C LEU A 133 27.30 -16.51 -33.62
N MET A 134 26.95 -17.68 -33.08
CA MET A 134 25.66 -17.92 -32.42
C MET A 134 25.83 -18.33 -30.95
N GLU A 135 26.73 -19.25 -30.64
CA GLU A 135 26.80 -19.82 -29.28
C GLU A 135 27.24 -18.78 -28.24
N ALA A 136 28.24 -17.94 -28.56
CA ALA A 136 28.70 -16.87 -27.67
C ALA A 136 27.60 -15.83 -27.33
N PRO A 137 26.90 -15.22 -28.30
CA PRO A 137 25.83 -14.28 -27.98
C PRO A 137 24.63 -14.95 -27.30
N LEU A 138 24.29 -16.20 -27.64
CA LEU A 138 23.22 -16.94 -26.95
C LEU A 138 23.55 -17.16 -25.46
N LYS A 139 24.78 -17.57 -25.13
CA LYS A 139 25.22 -17.74 -23.74
C LYS A 139 25.27 -16.45 -22.92
N SER A 140 25.29 -15.28 -23.57
CA SER A 140 25.19 -13.99 -22.89
C SER A 140 23.76 -13.63 -22.49
N ILE A 141 22.75 -14.25 -23.11
CA ILE A 141 21.33 -13.96 -22.90
C ILE A 141 20.66 -15.07 -22.08
N PHE A 142 21.09 -16.32 -22.28
CA PHE A 142 20.50 -17.51 -21.68
C PHE A 142 21.49 -18.18 -20.72
N ASN A 143 21.01 -18.66 -19.57
CA ASN A 143 21.84 -19.37 -18.57
C ASN A 143 22.36 -20.70 -19.12
N SER A 144 21.56 -21.41 -19.91
CA SER A 144 21.97 -22.66 -20.55
C SER A 144 21.69 -22.63 -22.05
N SER A 145 22.62 -23.20 -22.82
CA SER A 145 22.56 -23.30 -24.28
C SER A 145 23.07 -24.67 -24.69
N ASN A 146 22.21 -25.48 -25.29
CA ASN A 146 22.53 -26.82 -25.78
C ASN A 146 22.24 -26.90 -27.28
N THR A 147 23.23 -27.33 -28.06
CA THR A 147 23.10 -27.43 -29.51
C THR A 147 23.41 -28.86 -29.97
N THR A 148 22.54 -29.39 -30.83
CA THR A 148 22.73 -30.67 -31.51
C THR A 148 22.95 -30.43 -33.00
N PHE A 149 23.79 -31.25 -33.65
CA PHE A 149 24.16 -31.09 -35.05
C PHE A 149 23.94 -32.38 -35.85
N TYR A 150 23.43 -32.24 -37.07
CA TYR A 150 23.19 -33.34 -38.01
C TYR A 150 23.74 -32.97 -39.38
N GLN A 151 24.47 -33.88 -40.03
CA GLN A 151 25.08 -33.60 -41.33
C GLN A 151 24.07 -33.74 -42.48
N LEU A 152 24.07 -32.77 -43.39
CA LEU A 152 23.30 -32.83 -44.64
C LEU A 152 24.13 -33.43 -45.77
N LYS A 153 23.44 -33.86 -46.83
CA LYS A 153 24.04 -34.42 -48.05
C LYS A 153 25.00 -33.46 -48.77
N ASN A 154 24.84 -32.16 -48.57
CA ASN A 154 25.67 -31.10 -49.17
C ASN A 154 26.91 -30.74 -48.32
N GLY A 155 27.17 -31.46 -47.21
CA GLY A 155 28.30 -31.21 -46.33
C GLY A 155 28.05 -30.15 -45.25
N TRP A 156 26.95 -29.39 -45.32
CA TRP A 156 26.55 -28.46 -44.25
C TRP A 156 25.95 -29.22 -43.06
N LEU A 157 25.79 -28.52 -41.94
CA LEU A 157 25.22 -29.06 -40.71
C LEU A 157 23.87 -28.39 -40.41
N ASN A 158 22.85 -29.20 -40.19
CA ASN A 158 21.62 -28.79 -39.52
C ASN A 158 21.95 -28.67 -38.04
N PHE A 159 21.48 -27.62 -37.40
CA PHE A 159 21.57 -27.46 -35.96
C PHE A 159 20.19 -27.28 -35.33
N VAL A 160 20.05 -27.79 -34.11
CA VAL A 160 18.94 -27.49 -33.21
C VAL A 160 19.53 -26.99 -31.91
N SER A 161 19.32 -25.70 -31.63
CA SER A 161 19.79 -25.00 -30.45
C SER A 161 18.62 -24.75 -29.50
N ILE A 162 18.77 -25.19 -28.26
CA ILE A 162 17.78 -25.03 -27.20
C ILE A 162 18.44 -24.25 -26.07
N ASN A 163 17.92 -23.05 -25.81
CA ASN A 163 18.46 -22.11 -24.85
C ASN A 163 17.43 -21.81 -23.77
N LYS A 164 17.83 -21.78 -22.50
CA LYS A 164 16.93 -21.58 -21.35
C LYS A 164 17.42 -20.52 -20.40
N ILE A 165 16.47 -19.76 -19.88
CA ILE A 165 16.68 -18.86 -18.73
C ILE A 165 16.29 -19.66 -17.48
N ASP A 166 17.26 -19.96 -16.63
CA ASP A 166 16.99 -20.65 -15.36
C ASP A 166 16.38 -19.63 -14.40
N THR A 167 15.11 -19.82 -14.05
CA THR A 167 14.38 -18.95 -13.13
C THR A 167 14.72 -19.25 -11.65
N SER A 168 15.87 -19.88 -11.39
CA SER A 168 16.29 -20.35 -10.07
C SER A 168 16.97 -19.28 -9.20
N GLU A 169 16.83 -18.00 -9.54
CA GLU A 169 17.09 -16.91 -8.58
C GLU A 169 15.78 -16.52 -7.87
N GLY A 170 15.46 -17.36 -6.87
CA GLY A 170 14.87 -16.98 -5.59
C GLY A 170 13.71 -15.98 -5.55
N PHE A 171 12.50 -16.46 -5.78
CA PHE A 171 11.42 -16.17 -4.82
C PHE A 171 11.69 -17.00 -3.56
N ASN A 172 12.66 -16.59 -2.74
CA ASN A 172 12.77 -17.06 -1.36
C ASN A 172 12.10 -16.00 -0.50
N GLU A 173 10.93 -16.36 0.01
CA GLU A 173 10.23 -15.89 1.22
C GLU A 173 10.41 -14.44 1.67
#